data_AF-C3X3F6-F1
#
_entry.id   AF-C3X3F6-F1
#
_cell.length_a   1.000
_cell.length_b   1.000
_cell.length_c   1.000
_cell.angle_alpha   90.00
_cell.angle_beta   90.00
_cell.angle_gamma   90.00
#
_symmetry.space_group_name_H-M   'P 1'
#
loop_
_entity.id
_entity.type
_entity.pdbx_description
1 polymer ?
#
loop_
_entity_poly.entity_id
_entity_poly.type
_entity_poly.pdbx_seq_one_letter_code
_entity_poly.pdbx_strand_id
1 'polypeptide(L)'
;MISRKLLTGLLAAACSIGLLAVSSTASAQYVGPTRIKAKTTVRSVLKNPVDDEAVILKGKLTKQLKHDEYEFADKTGTIVVDIDENVFAGRRIGPDTVIEIAGEVDTDALRPPKIDVKRIGIPAQAR
;
A
#
# COMPACT_ATOMS: atom_id res chain seq x y z
N MET A 1 0.67 34.65 -75.13
CA MET A 1 2.10 34.92 -75.39
C MET A 1 2.58 35.82 -74.26
N ILE A 2 3.34 35.36 -73.27
CA ILE A 2 4.81 35.33 -73.26
C ILE A 2 5.28 34.35 -72.16
N SER A 3 6.30 33.58 -72.50
CA SER A 3 7.02 32.61 -71.67
C SER A 3 8.22 33.28 -70.99
N ARG A 4 8.60 32.86 -69.77
CA ARG A 4 9.94 32.30 -69.43
C ARG A 4 10.18 32.14 -67.91
N LYS A 5 10.43 30.87 -67.57
CA LYS A 5 11.28 30.26 -66.51
C LYS A 5 12.12 31.20 -65.64
N LEU A 6 12.28 30.86 -64.34
CA LEU A 6 13.53 30.29 -63.78
C LEU A 6 13.38 29.88 -62.30
N LEU A 7 13.87 28.67 -62.00
CA LEU A 7 14.11 28.08 -60.68
C LEU A 7 15.27 28.80 -59.97
N THR A 8 15.16 29.01 -58.65
CA THR A 8 16.29 28.96 -57.70
C THR A 8 15.79 28.47 -56.35
N GLY A 9 16.24 27.30 -55.91
CA GLY A 9 15.98 26.77 -54.58
C GLY A 9 16.98 27.25 -53.54
N LEU A 10 16.63 27.13 -52.26
CA LEU A 10 17.61 26.87 -51.20
C LEU A 10 16.93 26.19 -50.01
N LEU A 11 17.55 25.10 -49.60
CA LEU A 11 17.29 24.24 -48.46
C LEU A 11 17.55 25.00 -47.14
N ALA A 12 16.62 24.94 -46.19
CA ALA A 12 16.93 25.15 -44.78
C ALA A 12 16.00 24.28 -43.92
N ALA A 13 16.45 23.05 -43.67
CA ALA A 13 15.97 22.25 -42.55
C ALA A 13 16.56 22.83 -41.26
N ALA A 14 15.71 23.17 -40.29
CA ALA A 14 16.12 23.32 -38.91
C ALA A 14 15.05 22.66 -38.04
N CYS A 15 15.36 21.45 -37.59
CA CYS A 15 14.58 20.67 -36.65
C CYS A 15 14.16 21.53 -35.45
N SER A 16 12.86 21.57 -35.16
CA SER A 16 12.32 22.07 -33.91
C SER A 16 12.86 21.19 -32.77
N ILE A 17 13.82 21.74 -32.01
CA ILE A 17 14.40 21.09 -30.82
C ILE A 17 13.29 21.04 -29.76
N GLY A 18 12.80 19.82 -29.49
CA GLY A 18 11.90 19.54 -28.39
C GLY A 18 12.56 19.85 -27.05
N LEU A 19 11.96 20.76 -26.28
CA LEU A 19 12.39 21.07 -24.93
C LEU A 19 11.93 19.96 -23.99
N LEU A 20 12.80 18.98 -23.71
CA LEU A 20 12.58 17.99 -22.66
C LEU A 20 12.82 18.66 -21.31
N ALA A 21 11.75 19.12 -20.66
CA ALA A 21 11.79 19.52 -19.26
C ALA A 21 11.95 18.25 -18.40
N VAL A 22 13.18 18.00 -17.94
CA VAL A 22 13.44 16.95 -16.95
C VAL A 22 13.05 17.52 -15.58
N SER A 23 11.85 17.20 -15.13
CA SER A 23 11.39 17.55 -13.78
C SER A 23 12.17 16.74 -12.76
N SER A 24 13.10 17.39 -12.05
CA SER A 24 13.80 16.82 -10.90
C SER A 24 12.80 16.52 -9.78
N THR A 25 12.43 15.25 -9.59
CA THR A 25 11.68 14.84 -8.39
C THR A 25 12.61 14.90 -7.18
N ALA A 26 12.58 16.01 -6.46
CA ALA A 26 13.24 16.13 -5.17
C ALA A 26 12.48 15.28 -4.14
N SER A 27 12.86 14.01 -3.99
CA SER A 27 12.38 13.16 -2.90
C SER A 27 13.19 13.47 -1.64
N ALA A 28 12.63 14.25 -0.72
CA ALA A 28 13.18 14.36 0.63
C ALA A 28 12.89 13.05 1.40
N GLN A 29 13.92 12.23 1.63
CA GLN A 29 13.82 11.02 2.45
C GLN A 29 14.52 11.26 3.80
N TYR A 30 13.81 11.01 4.91
CA TYR A 30 14.40 11.03 6.24
C TYR A 30 15.46 9.93 6.36
N VAL A 31 16.69 10.32 6.72
CA VAL A 31 17.81 9.40 6.98
C VAL A 31 18.26 9.61 8.42
N GLY A 32 17.72 8.81 9.31
CA GLY A 32 18.04 8.80 10.73
C GLY A 32 17.48 7.54 11.38
N PRO A 33 17.90 7.20 12.62
CA PRO A 33 17.37 6.04 13.31
C PRO A 33 15.84 6.17 13.45
N THR A 34 15.11 5.17 12.96
CA THR A 34 13.68 5.01 13.22
C THR A 34 13.48 4.04 14.36
N ARG A 35 12.55 4.35 15.26
CA ARG A 35 12.21 3.54 16.43
C ARG A 35 10.71 3.25 16.48
N ILE A 36 10.09 2.99 15.33
CA ILE A 36 8.71 2.48 15.33
C ILE A 36 8.78 0.98 15.63
N LYS A 37 8.50 0.61 16.88
CA LYS A 37 8.31 -0.79 17.28
C LYS A 37 6.84 -1.14 17.12
N ALA A 38 6.50 -1.74 15.99
CA ALA A 38 5.14 -2.25 15.80
C ALA A 38 4.89 -3.48 16.68
N LYS A 39 3.67 -3.65 17.21
CA LYS A 39 3.30 -4.91 17.85
C LYS A 39 3.20 -6.03 16.82
N THR A 40 3.63 -7.22 17.21
CA THR A 40 3.76 -8.35 16.27
C THR A 40 2.88 -9.55 16.58
N THR A 41 2.02 -9.47 17.61
CA THR A 41 1.07 -10.54 17.95
C THR A 41 -0.27 -9.97 18.37
N VAL A 42 -1.35 -10.69 18.08
CA VAL A 42 -2.71 -10.35 18.50
C VAL A 42 -2.80 -10.23 20.03
N ARG A 43 -2.19 -11.15 20.78
CA ARG A 43 -2.17 -11.11 22.25
C ARG A 43 -1.51 -9.84 22.78
N SER A 44 -0.43 -9.38 22.16
CA SER A 44 0.24 -8.13 22.57
C SER A 44 -0.63 -6.90 22.33
N VAL A 45 -1.42 -6.89 21.24
CA VAL A 45 -2.41 -5.84 20.98
C VAL A 45 -3.47 -5.86 22.09
N LEU A 46 -4.14 -7.01 22.29
CA LEU A 46 -5.24 -7.15 23.24
C LEU A 46 -4.85 -6.93 24.71
N LYS A 47 -3.59 -7.20 25.10
CA LYS A 47 -3.13 -6.98 26.48
C LYS A 47 -3.09 -5.51 26.87
N ASN A 48 -2.80 -4.62 25.93
CA ASN A 48 -2.72 -3.17 26.16
C ASN A 48 -2.99 -2.45 24.83
N PRO A 49 -4.25 -2.37 24.38
CA PRO A 49 -4.57 -1.69 23.14
C PRO A 49 -4.30 -0.19 23.32
N VAL A 50 -3.56 0.40 22.40
CA VAL A 50 -3.27 1.84 22.35
C VAL A 50 -3.75 2.30 20.99
N ASP A 51 -4.62 3.30 20.99
CA ASP A 51 -5.15 3.91 19.77
C ASP A 51 -4.02 4.42 18.87
N ASP A 52 -4.20 4.31 17.55
CA ASP A 52 -3.22 4.67 16.51
C ASP A 52 -1.87 3.93 16.60
N GLU A 53 -1.73 2.92 17.47
CA GLU A 53 -0.48 2.18 17.58
C GLU A 53 -0.27 1.27 16.36
N ALA A 54 0.87 1.45 15.68
CA ALA A 54 1.22 0.64 14.51
C ALA A 54 1.41 -0.85 14.87
N VAL A 55 0.91 -1.73 14.01
CA VAL A 55 1.04 -3.19 14.13
C VAL A 55 1.53 -3.83 12.84
N ILE A 56 2.24 -4.95 12.97
CA ILE A 56 2.54 -5.86 11.87
C ILE A 56 2.21 -7.28 12.33
N LEU A 57 1.09 -7.83 11.89
CA LEU A 57 0.59 -9.12 12.35
C LEU A 57 0.66 -10.16 11.23
N LYS A 58 1.04 -11.39 11.57
CA LYS A 58 1.10 -12.51 10.62
C LYS A 58 0.12 -13.62 11.03
N GLY A 59 -0.79 -13.96 10.12
CA GLY A 59 -1.93 -14.81 10.44
C GLY A 59 -2.78 -15.14 9.22
N LYS A 60 -4.07 -15.42 9.44
CA LYS A 60 -5.04 -15.77 8.39
C LYS A 60 -6.37 -15.06 8.63
N LEU A 61 -7.09 -14.74 7.55
CA LEU A 61 -8.49 -14.31 7.63
C LEU A 61 -9.39 -15.54 7.71
N THR A 62 -9.97 -15.83 8.87
CA THR A 62 -10.74 -17.07 9.11
C THR A 62 -12.20 -16.94 8.69
N LYS A 63 -12.75 -15.73 8.75
CA LYS A 63 -14.17 -15.45 8.46
C LYS A 63 -14.39 -13.99 8.08
N GLN A 64 -15.30 -13.73 7.12
CA GLN A 64 -15.86 -12.40 6.91
C GLN A 64 -17.04 -12.19 7.87
N LEU A 65 -17.00 -11.13 8.66
CA LEU A 65 -18.02 -10.81 9.67
C LEU A 65 -19.06 -9.83 9.11
N LYS A 66 -18.59 -8.81 8.38
CA LYS A 66 -19.37 -7.79 7.67
C LYS A 66 -18.63 -7.39 6.39
N HIS A 67 -19.04 -6.30 5.73
CA HIS A 67 -18.44 -5.83 4.47
C HIS A 67 -16.91 -5.79 4.55
N ASP A 68 -16.36 -4.91 5.38
CA ASP A 68 -14.91 -4.71 5.51
C ASP A 68 -14.34 -5.33 6.80
N GLU A 69 -15.20 -5.86 7.68
CA GLU A 69 -14.77 -6.51 8.92
C GLU A 69 -14.54 -8.02 8.74
N TYR A 70 -13.33 -8.47 9.07
CA TYR A 70 -12.92 -9.87 9.02
C TYR A 70 -12.37 -10.34 10.38
N GLU A 71 -12.52 -11.63 10.68
CA GLU A 71 -11.80 -12.27 11.78
C GLU A 71 -10.38 -12.62 11.29
N PHE A 72 -9.37 -12.12 12.01
CA PHE A 72 -7.97 -12.45 11.80
C PHE A 72 -7.45 -13.29 12.97
N ALA A 73 -6.76 -14.37 12.65
CA ALA A 73 -6.19 -15.28 13.63
C ALA A 73 -4.67 -15.42 13.47
N ASP A 74 -3.93 -15.30 14.58
CA ASP A 74 -2.54 -15.73 14.68
C ASP A 74 -2.39 -16.86 15.72
N LYS A 75 -1.15 -17.26 16.04
CA LYS A 75 -0.90 -18.31 17.04
C LYS A 75 -1.27 -17.92 18.48
N THR A 76 -1.59 -16.65 18.71
CA THR A 76 -1.74 -16.05 20.03
C THR A 76 -3.16 -15.63 20.36
N GLY A 77 -4.02 -15.47 19.35
CA GLY A 77 -5.43 -15.19 19.52
C GLY A 77 -6.10 -14.79 18.21
N THR A 78 -7.31 -14.26 18.34
CA THR A 78 -8.10 -13.70 17.24
C THR A 78 -8.43 -12.23 17.52
N ILE A 79 -8.54 -11.43 16.46
CA ILE A 79 -8.95 -10.03 16.52
C ILE A 79 -9.75 -9.69 15.26
N VAL A 80 -10.66 -8.72 15.36
CA VAL A 80 -11.35 -8.18 14.19
C VAL A 80 -10.43 -7.21 13.47
N VAL A 81 -10.38 -7.31 12.16
CA VAL A 81 -9.64 -6.41 11.28
C VAL A 81 -10.60 -5.76 10.30
N ASP A 82 -10.39 -4.48 10.06
CA ASP A 82 -11.10 -3.69 9.06
C ASP A 82 -10.20 -3.57 7.81
N ILE A 83 -10.68 -4.06 6.66
CA ILE A 83 -9.91 -4.15 5.42
C ILE A 83 -10.78 -3.66 4.26
N ASP A 84 -10.52 -2.42 3.85
CA ASP A 84 -11.09 -1.84 2.63
C ASP A 84 -10.77 -2.68 1.38
N GLU A 85 -11.71 -2.74 0.43
CA GLU A 85 -11.56 -3.49 -0.83
C GLU A 85 -10.25 -3.14 -1.57
N ASN A 86 -9.87 -1.86 -1.52
CA ASN A 86 -8.67 -1.34 -2.17
C ASN A 86 -7.36 -1.94 -1.60
N VAL A 87 -7.36 -2.34 -0.32
CA VAL A 87 -6.19 -2.91 0.36
C VAL A 87 -5.90 -4.34 -0.14
N PHE A 88 -6.94 -5.05 -0.60
CA PHE A 88 -6.78 -6.34 -1.26
C PHE A 88 -6.06 -6.19 -2.61
N ALA A 89 -6.13 -5.03 -3.26
CA ALA A 89 -5.49 -4.77 -4.56
C ALA A 89 -5.79 -5.85 -5.61
N GLY A 90 -7.07 -6.27 -5.69
CA GLY A 90 -7.55 -7.32 -6.60
C GLY A 90 -7.15 -8.75 -6.22
N ARG A 91 -6.44 -8.97 -5.10
CA ARG A 91 -6.04 -10.30 -4.64
C ARG A 91 -7.21 -10.99 -3.95
N ARG A 92 -7.41 -12.27 -4.27
CA ARG A 92 -8.36 -13.14 -3.56
C ARG A 92 -7.62 -13.84 -2.41
N ILE A 93 -8.00 -13.55 -1.18
CA ILE A 93 -7.40 -14.12 0.03
C ILE A 93 -8.43 -15.06 0.66
N GLY A 94 -8.16 -16.36 0.59
CA GLY A 94 -9.00 -17.39 1.22
C GLY A 94 -8.52 -17.74 2.64
N PRO A 95 -9.32 -18.52 3.39
CA PRO A 95 -9.05 -18.83 4.79
C PRO A 95 -7.78 -19.64 5.05
N ASP A 96 -7.25 -20.31 4.03
CA ASP A 96 -6.00 -21.05 4.15
C ASP A 96 -4.75 -20.19 3.92
N THR A 97 -4.92 -18.98 3.42
CA THR A 97 -3.83 -18.08 3.01
C THR A 97 -3.21 -17.41 4.24
N VAL A 98 -1.93 -17.69 4.49
CA VAL A 98 -1.16 -16.92 5.48
C VAL A 98 -0.81 -15.56 4.87
N ILE A 99 -1.14 -14.51 5.58
CA ILE A 99 -0.86 -13.12 5.22
C ILE A 99 -0.13 -12.40 6.33
N GLU A 100 0.51 -11.30 5.98
CA GLU A 100 1.00 -10.28 6.89
C GLU A 100 0.15 -9.02 6.69
N ILE A 101 -0.38 -8.46 7.76
CA ILE A 101 -1.11 -7.20 7.75
C ILE A 101 -0.29 -6.13 8.47
N ALA A 102 -0.24 -4.94 7.89
CA ALA A 102 0.29 -3.74 8.53
C ALA A 102 -0.85 -2.72 8.66
N GLY A 103 -1.00 -2.15 9.84
CA GLY A 103 -2.13 -1.29 10.17
C GLY A 103 -1.95 -0.61 11.52
N GLU A 104 -3.04 -0.05 12.02
CA GLU A 104 -3.12 0.67 13.28
C GLU A 104 -4.18 0.03 14.17
N VAL A 105 -3.95 0.02 15.49
CA VAL A 105 -4.98 -0.38 16.44
C VAL A 105 -6.04 0.73 16.50
N ASP A 106 -7.30 0.36 16.27
CA ASP A 106 -8.46 1.23 16.41
C ASP A 106 -9.20 0.85 17.69
N THR A 107 -9.31 1.80 18.62
CA THR A 107 -9.97 1.62 19.91
C THR A 107 -11.17 2.55 20.05
N ASP A 108 -12.28 2.01 20.52
CA ASP A 108 -13.50 2.77 20.82
C ASP A 108 -13.97 2.40 22.23
N ALA A 109 -14.43 3.38 23.01
CA ALA A 109 -14.86 3.18 24.40
C ALA A 109 -15.99 2.15 24.55
N LEU A 110 -16.79 1.93 23.51
CA LEU A 110 -17.96 1.05 23.50
C LEU A 110 -17.76 -0.22 22.67
N ARG A 111 -16.60 -0.41 22.02
CA ARG A 111 -16.37 -1.53 21.10
C ARG A 111 -15.04 -2.23 21.41
N PRO A 112 -14.93 -3.55 21.17
CA PRO A 112 -13.65 -4.23 21.22
C PRO A 112 -12.64 -3.60 20.23
N PRO A 113 -11.34 -3.59 20.57
CA PRO A 113 -10.32 -3.05 19.68
C PRO A 113 -10.24 -3.85 18.38
N LYS A 114 -9.89 -3.15 17.31
CA LYS A 114 -9.71 -3.70 15.97
C LYS A 114 -8.36 -3.30 15.41
N ILE A 115 -8.02 -3.82 14.23
CA ILE A 115 -6.94 -3.29 13.40
C ILE A 115 -7.53 -2.68 12.14
N ASP A 116 -7.28 -1.40 11.89
CA ASP A 116 -7.50 -0.77 10.59
C ASP A 116 -6.30 -1.10 9.69
N VAL A 117 -6.52 -1.93 8.68
CA VAL A 117 -5.44 -2.50 7.86
C VAL A 117 -5.11 -1.58 6.69
N LYS A 118 -3.89 -1.05 6.69
CA LYS A 118 -3.37 -0.20 5.61
C LYS A 118 -2.72 -0.99 4.48
N ARG A 119 -2.21 -2.18 4.76
CA ARG A 119 -1.52 -3.01 3.77
C ARG A 119 -1.60 -4.49 4.09
N ILE A 120 -1.81 -5.29 3.05
CA ILE A 120 -1.63 -6.75 3.09
C ILE A 120 -0.38 -7.16 2.30
N GLY A 121 0.50 -7.93 2.93
CA GLY A 121 1.59 -8.67 2.32
C GLY A 121 1.28 -10.18 2.28
N ILE A 122 1.70 -10.85 1.23
CA ILE A 122 1.75 -12.32 1.20
C ILE A 122 3.22 -12.68 1.47
N PRO A 123 3.55 -13.31 2.61
CA PRO A 123 4.92 -13.73 2.88
C PRO A 123 5.36 -14.71 1.78
N ALA A 124 6.56 -14.52 1.26
CA ALA A 124 7.14 -15.45 0.30
C ALA A 124 7.09 -16.86 0.89
N GLN A 125 6.54 -17.82 0.14
CA GLN A 125 6.61 -19.22 0.53
C GLN A 125 8.09 -19.59 0.60
N ALA A 126 8.53 -20.09 1.75
CA ALA A 126 9.88 -20.60 1.90
C ALA A 126 10.04 -21.73 0.88
N ARG A 127 10.95 -21.55 -0.08
CA ARG A 127 11.34 -22.58 -1.03
C ARG A 127 12.14 -23.69 -0.33
#